data_AF-A0A3Q2VQI4-F1
#
_entry.id   AF-A0A3Q2VQI4-F1
#
_cell.length_a   1.000
_cell.length_b   1.000
_cell.length_c   1.000
_cell.angle_alpha   90.00
_cell.angle_beta   90.00
_cell.angle_gamma   90.00
#
_symmetry.space_group_name_H-M   'P 1'
#
loop_
_entity.id
_entity.type
_entity.pdbx_description
1 polymer ?
#
loop_
_entity_poly.entity_id
_entity_poly.type
_entity_poly.pdbx_seq_one_letter_code
_entity_poly.pdbx_strand_id
1 'polypeptide(L)'
;MLDGLDEDRSSCSTESSGGSGASSPEDSEDEELGGGVTQLNPSSSLTLIKTNGQVYTYPDGKAGMATCEMCGMVGVRDAFYSKTKRFCSVSCSRSYSSNSKKASILARLQGKPPTKKAKVLQKQPLMTKLAAYAQQQANQQGGVKKSGEFSSADTSTLGLKSTFSSVTCFKALLRYEGFDCDSTRDFWLNLCVPDIHPVGWCAAGGKPLVPPQSILHRFSNWKTFLIKRLTGSKTLPPDFASKVQESMQFPFKKQMRVEVVDKTHLCRTRVALVEQVIGGRLRLVYEECDDGTDDFWCHMYSPLIHSIGWSRSIGHRFKRSDVSKKLDGQMDAPGQLFAKVKEVDQSGRWFEDGMKLEAIDPLNLSAICVATVRKVLADGYLMIGIDGSEAADGSDWFCYHSTSPSIFPAGFCEINNIELTPPRGYSSLPFRWFEYLKESKSVAAPVNLFNRDVPNHGFRPGMKLEAVDLMEPRLVCVATVTRIVHRLLRIHFDGWEDEYDQWVDCESPDLYPVGWCQLTGYQLQPPAVNAGSRDLQSAASRQRKKSQQYKGQKKSEAARPWMDTSGSPPNQEGNGAAA
;
A
#
# COMPACT_ATOMS: atom_id res chain seq x y z
N MET A 1 11.89 45.48 -58.25
CA MET A 1 10.41 45.59 -58.39
C MET A 1 9.92 45.85 -56.97
N LEU A 2 9.92 47.12 -56.54
CA LEU A 2 8.76 48.05 -56.58
C LEU A 2 7.52 47.39 -55.94
N ASP A 3 6.78 47.94 -54.98
CA ASP A 3 6.79 49.17 -54.18
C ASP A 3 5.59 49.07 -53.19
N GLY A 4 5.58 49.90 -52.13
CA GLY A 4 4.39 50.35 -51.35
C GLY A 4 4.31 49.78 -49.92
N LEU A 5 4.69 50.48 -48.82
CA LEU A 5 4.27 51.79 -48.23
C LEU A 5 2.77 51.82 -47.87
N ASP A 6 2.43 51.77 -46.57
CA ASP A 6 2.06 52.90 -45.65
C ASP A 6 0.59 53.36 -45.86
N GLU A 7 -0.21 53.88 -44.93
CA GLU A 7 -0.16 54.27 -43.51
C GLU A 7 -1.63 54.60 -43.08
N ASP A 8 -1.92 54.48 -41.79
CA ASP A 8 -2.79 55.31 -40.92
C ASP A 8 -4.14 55.98 -41.33
N ARG A 9 -5.15 55.80 -40.45
CA ARG A 9 -5.89 56.85 -39.67
C ARG A 9 -7.18 56.25 -39.03
N SER A 10 -7.36 56.26 -37.69
CA SER A 10 -7.99 57.32 -36.84
C SER A 10 -9.49 57.56 -37.20
N SER A 11 -10.53 57.60 -36.33
CA SER A 11 -10.73 57.94 -34.91
C SER A 11 -12.22 57.72 -34.46
N CYS A 12 -12.44 57.71 -33.13
CA CYS A 12 -13.56 58.24 -32.32
C CYS A 12 -15.02 57.69 -32.37
N SER A 13 -15.41 57.09 -31.23
CA SER A 13 -16.49 57.49 -30.28
C SER A 13 -17.96 57.58 -30.70
N THR A 14 -18.85 56.86 -29.99
CA THR A 14 -19.92 57.46 -29.17
C THR A 14 -20.66 56.43 -28.30
N GLU A 15 -21.08 56.94 -27.14
CA GLU A 15 -21.81 56.30 -26.04
C GLU A 15 -23.32 56.19 -26.34
N SER A 16 -24.03 55.27 -25.69
CA SER A 16 -25.40 55.55 -25.19
C SER A 16 -25.88 54.51 -24.17
N SER A 17 -26.32 55.06 -23.04
CA SER A 17 -26.93 54.44 -21.87
C SER A 17 -28.45 54.28 -22.03
N GLY A 18 -29.05 53.44 -21.19
CA GLY A 18 -30.42 53.67 -20.67
C GLY A 18 -31.43 52.55 -20.91
N GLY A 19 -32.08 52.08 -19.83
CA GLY A 19 -33.29 51.26 -19.94
C GLY A 19 -33.62 50.43 -18.72
N SER A 20 -34.02 51.07 -17.63
CA SER A 20 -34.60 50.48 -16.42
C SER A 20 -35.95 49.80 -16.70
N GLY A 21 -36.27 48.76 -15.92
CA GLY A 21 -37.62 48.16 -15.90
C GLY A 21 -37.77 47.22 -14.71
N ALA A 22 -38.21 47.77 -13.57
CA ALA A 22 -38.59 47.05 -12.37
C ALA A 22 -40.06 46.64 -12.44
N SER A 23 -40.39 45.44 -11.95
CA SER A 23 -41.72 45.10 -11.40
C SER A 23 -41.73 43.68 -10.82
N SER A 24 -41.72 43.59 -9.49
CA SER A 24 -42.45 42.57 -8.71
C SER A 24 -43.83 43.17 -8.34
N PRO A 25 -44.88 42.38 -8.02
CA PRO A 25 -45.06 41.83 -6.65
C PRO A 25 -45.56 40.35 -6.66
N GLU A 26 -45.15 39.53 -5.68
CA GLU A 26 -45.94 39.04 -4.53
C GLU A 26 -47.25 38.31 -4.90
N ASP A 27 -47.32 37.00 -4.62
CA ASP A 27 -48.40 36.44 -3.80
C ASP A 27 -48.06 35.04 -3.28
N SER A 28 -48.56 34.80 -2.08
CA SER A 28 -48.33 33.66 -1.19
C SER A 28 -49.41 32.59 -1.40
N GLU A 29 -49.16 31.34 -1.00
CA GLU A 29 -50.07 30.52 -0.17
C GLU A 29 -49.57 29.06 -0.05
N ASP A 30 -49.44 28.64 1.21
CA ASP A 30 -49.21 27.29 1.71
C ASP A 30 -50.43 26.38 1.44
N GLU A 31 -50.22 25.06 1.41
CA GLU A 31 -51.16 24.07 1.97
C GLU A 31 -50.44 22.71 2.10
N GLU A 32 -50.71 22.03 3.21
CA GLU A 32 -49.94 20.94 3.81
C GLU A 32 -50.70 19.60 3.69
N LEU A 33 -50.01 18.50 4.01
CA LEU A 33 -50.52 17.21 4.52
C LEU A 33 -51.13 16.18 3.57
N GLY A 34 -50.53 14.99 3.61
CA GLY A 34 -51.12 13.76 3.08
C GLY A 34 -50.21 12.54 3.26
N GLY A 35 -49.96 12.12 4.50
CA GLY A 35 -49.19 10.92 4.83
C GLY A 35 -49.89 9.63 4.40
N GLY A 36 -49.11 8.69 3.85
CA GLY A 36 -49.54 7.33 3.53
C GLY A 36 -48.36 6.37 3.62
N VAL A 37 -48.25 5.70 4.76
CA VAL A 37 -47.28 4.63 5.02
C VAL A 37 -47.87 3.30 4.56
N THR A 38 -47.21 2.61 3.62
CA THR A 38 -47.42 1.18 3.37
C THR A 38 -46.08 0.46 3.37
N GLN A 39 -45.90 -0.40 4.38
CA GLN A 39 -44.82 -1.38 4.48
C GLN A 39 -45.02 -2.52 3.48
N LEU A 40 -43.95 -2.90 2.77
CA LEU A 40 -43.82 -4.23 2.16
C LEU A 40 -42.41 -4.78 2.37
N ASN A 41 -42.35 -6.03 2.83
CA ASN A 41 -41.16 -6.81 3.14
C ASN A 41 -40.36 -7.19 1.87
N PRO A 42 -39.02 -7.38 1.95
CA PRO A 42 -38.17 -7.59 0.78
C PRO A 42 -37.94 -9.07 0.49
N SER A 43 -37.95 -9.46 -0.79
CA SER A 43 -37.28 -10.67 -1.25
C SER A 43 -36.89 -10.59 -2.73
N SER A 44 -35.59 -10.80 -2.94
CA SER A 44 -34.87 -11.19 -4.18
C SER A 44 -34.40 -10.12 -5.19
N SER A 45 -33.10 -9.84 -5.05
CA SER A 45 -32.07 -9.83 -6.11
C SER A 45 -31.61 -8.49 -6.72
N LEU A 46 -30.27 -8.37 -6.68
CA LEU A 46 -29.36 -7.63 -7.57
C LEU A 46 -29.23 -6.10 -7.42
N THR A 47 -28.05 -5.73 -6.90
CA THR A 47 -27.25 -4.52 -7.16
C THR A 47 -28.00 -3.20 -7.27
N LEU A 48 -28.09 -2.54 -6.11
CA LEU A 48 -28.24 -1.09 -6.06
C LEU A 48 -27.29 -0.55 -4.99
N ILE A 49 -26.03 -0.32 -5.36
CA ILE A 49 -25.21 0.64 -4.61
C ILE A 49 -25.80 2.00 -4.99
N LYS A 50 -26.81 2.42 -4.24
CA LYS A 50 -27.22 3.82 -4.14
C LYS A 50 -26.08 4.54 -3.41
N THR A 51 -25.15 5.12 -4.16
CA THR A 51 -24.49 6.31 -3.66
C THR A 51 -25.48 7.46 -3.81
N ASN A 52 -25.87 8.02 -2.68
CA ASN A 52 -26.83 9.11 -2.57
C ASN A 52 -26.46 10.24 -3.55
N GLY A 53 -27.41 10.59 -4.43
CA GLY A 53 -27.29 11.68 -5.40
C GLY A 53 -27.30 13.06 -4.77
N GLN A 54 -26.37 13.34 -3.86
CA GLN A 54 -26.05 14.70 -3.47
C GLN A 54 -25.27 15.36 -4.62
N VAL A 55 -25.98 16.18 -5.38
CA VAL A 55 -25.36 17.19 -6.24
C VAL A 55 -24.71 18.20 -5.30
N TYR A 56 -23.38 18.21 -5.23
CA TYR A 56 -22.63 19.21 -4.49
C TYR A 56 -22.74 20.55 -5.21
N THR A 57 -23.58 21.44 -4.70
CA THR A 57 -23.69 22.85 -5.10
C THR A 57 -23.10 23.73 -4.01
N TYR A 58 -22.10 24.55 -4.36
CA TYR A 58 -21.67 25.68 -3.53
C TYR A 58 -22.72 26.82 -3.58
N PRO A 59 -22.76 27.69 -2.56
CA PRO A 59 -23.79 28.72 -2.40
C PRO A 59 -23.87 29.80 -3.50
N ASP A 60 -22.99 29.82 -4.50
CA ASP A 60 -22.91 30.87 -5.53
C ASP A 60 -23.32 30.43 -6.96
N GLY A 61 -23.80 29.20 -7.13
CA GLY A 61 -24.47 28.76 -8.36
C GLY A 61 -23.58 28.57 -9.60
N LYS A 62 -22.25 28.65 -9.52
CA LYS A 62 -21.34 28.35 -10.65
C LYS A 62 -20.52 27.08 -10.38
N ALA A 63 -20.97 25.96 -10.94
CA ALA A 63 -20.40 24.64 -10.75
C ALA A 63 -18.93 24.53 -11.20
N GLY A 64 -18.04 24.20 -10.26
CA GLY A 64 -16.63 23.87 -10.50
C GLY A 64 -16.35 22.38 -10.67
N MET A 65 -17.20 21.48 -10.15
CA MET A 65 -17.06 20.03 -10.28
C MET A 65 -18.26 19.38 -10.97
N ALA A 66 -18.01 18.28 -11.67
CA ALA A 66 -19.02 17.46 -12.33
C ALA A 66 -18.84 15.99 -11.96
N THR A 67 -19.93 15.21 -11.96
CA THR A 67 -19.94 13.76 -11.77
C THR A 67 -20.35 13.07 -13.06
N CYS A 68 -19.61 12.05 -13.48
CA CYS A 68 -19.87 11.34 -14.73
C CYS A 68 -21.04 10.37 -14.51
N GLU A 69 -22.12 10.57 -15.25
CA GLU A 69 -23.34 9.79 -15.05
C GLU A 69 -23.23 8.31 -15.43
N MET A 70 -22.18 7.91 -16.14
CA MET A 70 -21.96 6.50 -16.43
C MET A 70 -21.18 5.73 -15.40
N CYS A 71 -20.25 6.40 -14.76
CA CYS A 71 -19.26 5.71 -13.97
C CYS A 71 -18.99 6.33 -12.61
N GLY A 72 -19.75 7.37 -12.26
CA GLY A 72 -19.66 8.05 -10.97
C GLY A 72 -18.39 8.86 -10.76
N MET A 73 -17.52 8.98 -11.77
CA MET A 73 -16.25 9.68 -11.64
C MET A 73 -16.49 11.17 -11.52
N VAL A 74 -15.95 11.80 -10.48
CA VAL A 74 -16.13 13.23 -10.21
C VAL A 74 -14.80 13.96 -10.45
N GLY A 75 -14.84 15.20 -10.91
CA GLY A 75 -13.66 16.05 -11.09
C GLY A 75 -14.03 17.44 -11.60
N VAL A 76 -13.03 18.29 -11.87
CA VAL A 76 -13.28 19.66 -12.37
C VAL A 76 -14.14 19.64 -13.63
N ARG A 77 -15.25 20.39 -13.64
CA ARG A 77 -16.27 20.39 -14.70
C ARG A 77 -15.68 20.68 -16.07
N ASP A 78 -14.66 21.53 -16.15
CA ASP A 78 -14.01 21.87 -17.43
C ASP A 78 -13.21 20.71 -18.03
N ALA A 79 -12.73 19.78 -17.21
CA ALA A 79 -12.02 18.56 -17.64
C ALA A 79 -12.96 17.46 -18.17
N PHE A 80 -14.29 17.65 -18.10
CA PHE A 80 -15.26 16.66 -18.57
C PHE A 80 -15.47 16.71 -20.09
N TYR A 81 -15.77 15.53 -20.65
CA TYR A 81 -16.11 15.35 -22.05
C TYR A 81 -17.54 15.85 -22.38
N SER A 82 -17.76 16.25 -23.64
CA SER A 82 -19.00 16.81 -24.22
C SER A 82 -19.31 18.28 -23.89
N LYS A 83 -20.13 18.95 -24.71
CA LYS A 83 -20.61 20.33 -24.46
C LYS A 83 -21.40 20.46 -23.16
N THR A 84 -22.10 19.40 -22.76
CA THR A 84 -22.92 19.36 -21.54
C THR A 84 -22.14 18.97 -20.29
N LYS A 85 -20.85 18.60 -20.40
CA LYS A 85 -19.97 18.21 -19.29
C LYS A 85 -20.53 17.09 -18.38
N ARG A 86 -21.39 16.22 -18.93
CA ARG A 86 -22.08 15.12 -18.21
C ARG A 86 -21.28 13.81 -18.13
N PHE A 87 -20.24 13.67 -18.95
CA PHE A 87 -19.48 12.42 -19.06
C PHE A 87 -17.99 12.71 -18.98
N CYS A 88 -17.21 11.86 -18.31
CA CYS A 88 -15.75 12.04 -18.26
C CYS A 88 -15.06 11.67 -19.59
N SER A 89 -15.69 10.85 -20.46
CA SER A 89 -15.09 10.40 -21.72
C SER A 89 -16.10 10.12 -22.84
N VAL A 90 -15.60 10.00 -24.07
CA VAL A 90 -16.36 9.52 -25.25
C VAL A 90 -16.95 8.14 -24.98
N SER A 91 -16.15 7.24 -24.40
CA SER A 91 -16.56 5.86 -24.10
C SER A 91 -17.69 5.82 -23.08
N CYS A 92 -17.64 6.67 -22.04
CA CYS A 92 -18.74 6.84 -21.10
C CYS A 92 -19.99 7.39 -21.81
N SER A 93 -19.88 8.46 -22.59
CA SER A 93 -21.04 9.00 -23.33
C SER A 93 -21.70 7.96 -24.27
N ARG A 94 -20.89 7.19 -25.00
CA ARG A 94 -21.37 6.11 -25.89
C ARG A 94 -21.99 4.96 -25.11
N SER A 95 -21.40 4.58 -23.97
CA SER A 95 -21.92 3.52 -23.10
C SER A 95 -23.24 3.91 -22.45
N TYR A 96 -23.42 5.18 -22.07
CA TYR A 96 -24.71 5.69 -21.57
C TYR A 96 -25.80 5.56 -22.62
N SER A 97 -25.48 5.99 -23.83
CA SER A 97 -26.40 5.98 -24.96
C SER A 97 -26.77 4.56 -25.42
N SER A 98 -25.90 3.57 -25.21
CA SER A 98 -26.18 2.17 -25.52
C SER A 98 -26.94 1.47 -24.38
N ASN A 99 -26.65 1.81 -23.11
CA ASN A 99 -27.36 1.27 -21.97
C ASN A 99 -28.81 1.77 -21.89
N SER A 100 -29.07 3.04 -22.23
CA SER A 100 -30.43 3.58 -22.32
C SER A 100 -31.27 2.88 -23.39
N LYS A 101 -30.66 2.50 -24.53
CA LYS A 101 -31.29 1.68 -25.56
C LYS A 101 -31.56 0.25 -25.10
N LYS A 102 -30.61 -0.38 -24.38
CA LYS A 102 -30.81 -1.71 -23.78
C LYS A 102 -31.91 -1.72 -22.73
N ALA A 103 -31.97 -0.71 -21.86
CA ALA A 103 -33.04 -0.55 -20.86
C ALA A 103 -34.41 -0.37 -21.53
N SER A 104 -34.49 0.39 -22.63
CA SER A 104 -35.72 0.54 -23.43
C SER A 104 -36.15 -0.77 -24.10
N ILE A 105 -35.20 -1.59 -24.57
CA ILE A 105 -35.49 -2.91 -25.17
C ILE A 105 -35.90 -3.94 -24.10
N LEU A 106 -35.24 -3.95 -22.94
CA LEU A 106 -35.61 -4.79 -21.80
C LEU A 106 -37.02 -4.47 -21.28
N ALA A 107 -37.39 -3.19 -21.21
CA ALA A 107 -38.74 -2.77 -20.87
C ALA A 107 -39.80 -3.27 -21.88
N ARG A 108 -39.43 -3.44 -23.16
CA ARG A 108 -40.31 -4.03 -24.20
C ARG A 108 -40.37 -5.56 -24.15
N LEU A 109 -39.34 -6.23 -23.61
CA LEU A 109 -39.28 -7.69 -23.49
C LEU A 109 -39.92 -8.23 -22.20
N GLN A 110 -40.05 -7.39 -21.15
CA GLN A 110 -40.70 -7.74 -19.89
C GLN A 110 -42.23 -7.93 -20.00
N GLY A 111 -42.83 -7.78 -21.18
CA GLY A 111 -44.24 -8.00 -21.46
C GLY A 111 -44.66 -9.45 -21.79
N LYS A 112 -43.78 -10.45 -21.69
CA LYS A 112 -44.15 -11.87 -21.95
C LYS A 112 -43.48 -12.84 -20.96
N PRO A 113 -44.24 -13.75 -20.31
CA PRO A 113 -43.68 -14.72 -19.36
C PRO A 113 -43.03 -15.91 -20.09
N PRO A 114 -41.82 -16.36 -19.69
CA PRO A 114 -41.22 -17.57 -20.24
C PRO A 114 -41.65 -18.82 -19.49
N THR A 115 -42.05 -19.85 -20.24
CA THR A 115 -42.43 -21.18 -19.76
C THR A 115 -41.25 -22.16 -19.70
N LYS A 116 -41.25 -23.01 -18.65
CA LYS A 116 -40.69 -24.38 -18.51
C LYS A 116 -39.21 -24.59 -18.11
N LYS A 117 -39.08 -24.84 -16.79
CA LYS A 117 -38.36 -25.89 -16.03
C LYS A 117 -37.36 -26.82 -16.76
N ALA A 118 -36.14 -26.91 -16.22
CA ALA A 118 -35.23 -28.06 -16.36
C ALA A 118 -34.88 -28.66 -14.99
N LYS A 119 -34.86 -30.00 -14.92
CA LYS A 119 -34.69 -30.85 -13.72
C LYS A 119 -33.21 -30.96 -13.29
N VAL A 120 -32.97 -30.93 -11.98
CA VAL A 120 -31.72 -31.33 -11.32
C VAL A 120 -31.82 -32.81 -10.92
N LEU A 121 -30.79 -33.61 -11.24
CA LEU A 121 -30.66 -35.02 -10.87
C LEU A 121 -29.77 -35.18 -9.63
N GLN A 122 -30.20 -36.05 -8.72
CA GLN A 122 -29.61 -36.35 -7.41
C GLN A 122 -28.40 -37.30 -7.47
N LYS A 123 -27.59 -37.24 -6.40
CA LYS A 123 -26.43 -38.10 -6.05
C LYS A 123 -26.81 -39.57 -5.76
N GLN A 124 -25.82 -40.48 -5.83
CA GLN A 124 -25.61 -41.60 -4.87
C GLN A 124 -24.18 -42.24 -5.00
N PRO A 125 -23.69 -43.14 -4.10
CA PRO A 125 -22.40 -42.99 -3.42
C PRO A 125 -21.35 -44.12 -3.59
N LEU A 126 -20.21 -43.91 -2.91
CA LEU A 126 -18.94 -44.63 -2.74
C LEU A 126 -19.03 -46.13 -2.37
N MET A 127 -18.06 -46.95 -2.82
CA MET A 127 -17.34 -48.05 -2.11
C MET A 127 -16.51 -48.82 -3.17
N THR A 128 -15.18 -48.91 -3.12
CA THR A 128 -14.41 -49.97 -2.41
C THR A 128 -12.96 -49.87 -2.88
N LYS A 129 -11.97 -49.76 -1.98
CA LYS A 129 -10.58 -50.28 -2.13
C LYS A 129 -9.65 -49.81 -1.00
N LEU A 130 -9.98 -50.12 0.25
CA LEU A 130 -9.04 -50.03 1.39
C LEU A 130 -9.32 -51.17 2.40
N ALA A 131 -9.36 -52.40 1.88
CA ALA A 131 -9.53 -53.62 2.68
C ALA A 131 -8.54 -54.72 2.25
N ALA A 132 -7.32 -54.34 1.89
CA ALA A 132 -6.28 -55.30 1.51
C ALA A 132 -4.89 -54.80 1.93
N TYR A 133 -4.65 -54.61 3.23
CA TYR A 133 -3.28 -54.62 3.77
C TYR A 133 -3.17 -54.86 5.29
N ALA A 134 -4.21 -55.39 5.94
CA ALA A 134 -4.24 -55.54 7.40
C ALA A 134 -4.15 -57.01 7.86
N GLN A 135 -3.34 -57.84 7.19
CA GLN A 135 -3.12 -59.24 7.59
C GLN A 135 -1.67 -59.74 7.51
N GLN A 136 -0.67 -58.86 7.55
CA GLN A 136 0.71 -59.28 7.81
C GLN A 136 1.40 -58.33 8.77
N GLN A 137 1.40 -58.69 10.05
CA GLN A 137 2.57 -58.74 10.94
C GLN A 137 2.11 -58.93 12.39
N ALA A 138 1.70 -60.17 12.68
CA ALA A 138 1.79 -60.73 14.02
C ALA A 138 2.91 -61.78 13.99
N ASN A 139 4.16 -61.32 13.93
CA ASN A 139 5.29 -62.06 14.49
C ASN A 139 6.57 -61.22 14.41
N GLN A 140 7.11 -60.90 15.58
CA GLN A 140 8.53 -60.95 15.96
C GLN A 140 8.82 -59.89 17.02
N GLN A 141 8.79 -60.35 18.28
CA GLN A 141 9.56 -59.77 19.35
C GLN A 141 11.05 -60.09 19.12
N GLY A 142 11.93 -59.16 19.49
CA GLY A 142 13.33 -59.47 19.76
C GLY A 142 14.25 -58.25 19.78
N GLY A 143 14.84 -57.96 20.95
CA GLY A 143 16.15 -57.28 21.03
C GLY A 143 16.16 -55.88 21.63
N VAL A 144 16.45 -55.81 22.93
CA VAL A 144 16.87 -54.60 23.66
C VAL A 144 18.30 -54.21 23.28
N LYS A 145 18.60 -52.92 23.06
CA LYS A 145 19.81 -52.21 23.58
C LYS A 145 19.55 -50.71 23.79
N LYS A 146 19.85 -50.23 25.00
CA LYS A 146 19.95 -48.83 25.43
C LYS A 146 21.29 -48.22 24.99
N SER A 147 21.32 -46.92 24.69
CA SER A 147 22.14 -45.90 25.39
C SER A 147 22.24 -44.59 24.60
N GLY A 148 22.06 -43.44 25.27
CA GLY A 148 22.53 -42.13 24.79
C GLY A 148 21.54 -41.00 24.98
N GLU A 149 21.50 -40.40 26.17
CA GLU A 149 20.80 -39.14 26.45
C GLU A 149 21.46 -37.96 25.73
N PHE A 150 20.67 -37.15 25.03
CA PHE A 150 20.84 -35.70 25.00
C PHE A 150 19.48 -35.03 24.74
N SER A 151 19.20 -33.96 25.47
CA SER A 151 17.92 -33.27 25.58
C SER A 151 17.51 -32.52 24.29
N SER A 152 16.45 -32.98 23.64
CA SER A 152 15.66 -32.20 22.66
C SER A 152 14.20 -32.68 22.67
N ALA A 153 13.61 -32.76 23.85
CA ALA A 153 12.18 -33.05 23.98
C ALA A 153 11.39 -31.76 23.69
N ASP A 154 11.20 -31.45 22.39
CA ASP A 154 10.09 -30.58 21.93
C ASP A 154 9.83 -30.68 20.41
N THR A 155 10.73 -31.28 19.62
CA THR A 155 10.57 -31.41 18.15
C THR A 155 9.84 -32.67 17.69
N SER A 156 9.42 -33.55 18.59
CA SER A 156 8.63 -34.75 18.29
C SER A 156 7.11 -34.58 18.51
N THR A 157 6.66 -33.38 18.90
CA THR A 157 5.31 -33.10 19.39
C THR A 157 4.38 -32.43 18.35
N LEU A 158 4.71 -32.50 17.05
CA LEU A 158 3.82 -32.02 15.97
C LEU A 158 3.04 -33.15 15.27
N GLY A 159 2.98 -34.31 15.93
CA GLY A 159 2.23 -35.48 15.50
C GLY A 159 0.79 -35.56 16.03
N LEU A 160 0.18 -34.49 16.56
CA LEU A 160 -1.28 -34.45 16.68
C LEU A 160 -1.83 -33.24 15.98
N LYS A 161 -2.75 -33.53 15.06
CA LYS A 161 -3.51 -32.54 14.32
C LYS A 161 -4.13 -31.55 15.30
N SER A 162 -3.92 -30.27 15.05
CA SER A 162 -4.60 -29.18 15.72
C SER A 162 -5.78 -28.70 14.87
N THR A 163 -6.88 -28.29 15.53
CA THR A 163 -7.99 -27.59 14.86
C THR A 163 -7.66 -26.10 14.77
N PHE A 164 -7.94 -25.47 13.63
CA PHE A 164 -7.85 -24.02 13.47
C PHE A 164 -8.91 -23.34 14.34
N SER A 165 -8.48 -22.64 15.38
CA SER A 165 -9.36 -21.82 16.23
C SER A 165 -9.54 -20.43 15.61
N SER A 166 -8.47 -19.87 15.04
CA SER A 166 -8.47 -18.63 14.26
C SER A 166 -7.30 -18.63 13.28
N VAL A 167 -7.47 -18.01 12.11
CA VAL A 167 -6.41 -17.79 11.12
C VAL A 167 -6.29 -16.30 10.86
N THR A 168 -5.09 -15.76 11.12
CA THR A 168 -4.71 -14.39 10.79
C THR A 168 -3.56 -14.45 9.80
N CYS A 169 -3.88 -14.40 8.51
CA CYS A 169 -2.89 -14.49 7.43
C CYS A 169 -2.03 -15.76 7.54
N PHE A 170 -0.71 -15.64 7.73
CA PHE A 170 0.19 -16.79 7.90
C PHE A 170 0.15 -17.39 9.31
N LYS A 171 -0.43 -16.69 10.29
CA LYS A 171 -0.53 -17.15 11.67
C LYS A 171 -1.82 -17.93 11.89
N ALA A 172 -1.73 -19.06 12.57
CA ALA A 172 -2.88 -19.82 13.03
C ALA A 172 -2.81 -20.03 14.54
N LEU A 173 -3.95 -19.86 15.19
CA LEU A 173 -4.16 -20.31 16.56
C LEU A 173 -4.61 -21.76 16.52
N LEU A 174 -3.76 -22.63 17.05
CA LEU A 174 -3.89 -24.08 16.96
C LEU A 174 -4.29 -24.66 18.32
N ARG A 175 -5.27 -25.56 18.31
CA ARG A 175 -5.71 -26.35 19.48
C ARG A 175 -5.55 -27.84 19.21
N TYR A 176 -4.85 -28.56 20.08
CA TYR A 176 -4.74 -30.03 19.96
C TYR A 176 -6.11 -30.71 20.04
N GLU A 177 -6.33 -31.71 19.18
CA GLU A 177 -7.53 -32.56 19.27
C GLU A 177 -7.64 -33.25 20.64
N GLY A 178 -8.84 -33.22 21.24
CA GLY A 178 -9.13 -33.78 22.57
C GLY A 178 -9.18 -32.76 23.71
N PHE A 179 -8.87 -31.48 23.44
CA PHE A 179 -9.13 -30.36 24.36
C PHE A 179 -10.54 -29.76 24.21
N ASP A 180 -11.26 -30.07 23.13
CA ASP A 180 -12.62 -29.58 22.88
C ASP A 180 -12.73 -28.05 23.02
N CYS A 181 -13.47 -27.55 24.01
CA CYS A 181 -13.64 -26.11 24.26
C CYS A 181 -12.52 -25.48 25.10
N ASP A 182 -11.60 -26.28 25.66
CA ASP A 182 -10.50 -25.82 26.51
C ASP A 182 -9.41 -25.11 25.68
N SER A 183 -9.28 -23.80 25.88
CA SER A 183 -8.30 -22.94 25.20
C SER A 183 -6.99 -22.77 25.96
N THR A 184 -6.81 -23.42 27.12
CA THR A 184 -5.65 -23.19 28.00
C THR A 184 -4.32 -23.64 27.39
N ARG A 185 -4.37 -24.48 26.36
CA ARG A 185 -3.21 -25.00 25.62
C ARG A 185 -3.21 -24.59 24.15
N ASP A 186 -4.00 -23.57 23.79
CA ASP A 186 -3.95 -22.99 22.45
C ASP A 186 -2.61 -22.29 22.25
N PHE A 187 -2.03 -22.45 21.05
CA PHE A 187 -0.75 -21.83 20.73
C PHE A 187 -0.75 -21.26 19.32
N TRP A 188 -0.03 -20.16 19.13
CA TRP A 188 0.15 -19.54 17.83
C TRP A 188 1.31 -20.18 17.08
N LEU A 189 1.12 -20.42 15.78
CA LEU A 189 2.16 -20.92 14.89
C LEU A 189 2.03 -20.26 13.51
N ASN A 190 3.14 -20.12 12.80
CA ASN A 190 3.12 -19.78 11.38
C ASN A 190 2.84 -21.06 10.56
N LEU A 191 1.89 -21.00 9.64
CA LEU A 191 1.44 -22.15 8.86
C LEU A 191 2.43 -22.62 7.81
N CYS A 192 3.38 -21.77 7.43
CA CYS A 192 4.35 -22.02 6.39
C CYS A 192 5.69 -22.54 6.93
N VAL A 193 5.76 -22.95 8.20
CA VAL A 193 6.96 -23.58 8.78
C VAL A 193 7.10 -25.03 8.30
N PRO A 194 8.33 -25.58 8.20
CA PRO A 194 8.59 -26.94 7.72
C PRO A 194 7.89 -28.04 8.55
N ASP A 195 7.60 -27.72 9.80
CA ASP A 195 7.07 -28.58 10.85
C ASP A 195 5.55 -28.83 10.76
N ILE A 196 4.88 -28.24 9.77
CA ILE A 196 3.44 -28.38 9.54
C ILE A 196 3.17 -29.30 8.35
N HIS A 197 2.32 -30.31 8.57
CA HIS A 197 2.06 -31.36 7.61
C HIS A 197 0.57 -31.71 7.47
N PRO A 198 0.14 -32.20 6.29
CA PRO A 198 -1.20 -32.74 6.11
C PRO A 198 -1.40 -34.02 6.93
N VAL A 199 -2.66 -34.33 7.24
CA VAL A 199 -3.00 -35.61 7.90
C VAL A 199 -2.58 -36.78 7.04
N GLY A 200 -2.01 -37.79 7.70
CA GLY A 200 -1.48 -38.99 7.07
C GLY A 200 0.03 -38.93 6.85
N TRP A 201 0.66 -37.75 6.93
CA TRP A 201 2.10 -37.59 6.74
C TRP A 201 2.92 -38.41 7.73
N CYS A 202 2.60 -38.38 9.03
CA CYS A 202 3.32 -39.17 10.03
C CYS A 202 3.20 -40.68 9.76
N ALA A 203 1.99 -41.17 9.46
CA ALA A 203 1.76 -42.58 9.16
C ALA A 203 2.52 -43.04 7.90
N ALA A 204 2.52 -42.22 6.85
CA ALA A 204 3.30 -42.47 5.63
C ALA A 204 4.82 -42.50 5.91
N GLY A 205 5.29 -41.67 6.83
CA GLY A 205 6.69 -41.62 7.27
C GLY A 205 7.05 -42.60 8.39
N GLY A 206 6.15 -43.51 8.79
CA GLY A 206 6.39 -44.46 9.88
C GLY A 206 6.53 -43.83 11.28
N LYS A 207 6.08 -42.57 11.45
CA LYS A 207 6.13 -41.83 12.72
C LYS A 207 4.81 -41.99 13.49
N PRO A 208 4.83 -42.38 14.78
CA PRO A 208 3.62 -42.49 15.58
C PRO A 208 3.05 -41.12 15.96
N LEU A 209 1.71 -41.02 16.06
CA LEU A 209 1.02 -39.88 16.67
C LEU A 209 0.97 -40.09 18.19
N VAL A 210 1.49 -39.15 18.99
CA VAL A 210 1.61 -39.29 20.47
C VAL A 210 0.79 -38.23 21.18
N PRO A 211 -0.32 -38.58 21.86
CA PRO A 211 -1.20 -37.61 22.52
C PRO A 211 -0.49 -36.72 23.55
N PRO A 212 -0.90 -35.45 23.71
CA PRO A 212 -0.36 -34.60 24.77
C PRO A 212 -0.56 -35.21 26.15
N GLN A 213 0.48 -35.16 26.99
CA GLN A 213 0.50 -35.82 28.30
C GLN A 213 -0.68 -35.43 29.20
N SER A 214 -1.12 -34.17 29.11
CA SER A 214 -2.24 -33.64 29.90
C SER A 214 -3.59 -34.25 29.57
N ILE A 215 -3.78 -34.79 28.35
CA ILE A 215 -5.04 -35.41 27.93
C ILE A 215 -4.90 -36.91 27.67
N LEU A 216 -3.70 -37.49 27.84
CA LEU A 216 -3.43 -38.89 27.57
C LEU A 216 -4.44 -39.85 28.22
N HIS A 217 -4.84 -39.54 29.46
CA HIS A 217 -5.79 -40.31 30.26
C HIS A 217 -7.27 -40.08 29.90
N ARG A 218 -7.60 -39.06 29.11
CA ARG A 218 -9.00 -38.72 28.76
C ARG A 218 -9.67 -39.74 27.86
N PHE A 219 -8.90 -40.47 27.05
CA PHE A 219 -9.42 -41.43 26.10
C PHE A 219 -8.70 -42.77 26.25
N SER A 220 -9.47 -43.85 26.44
CA SER A 220 -8.94 -45.21 26.54
C SER A 220 -8.50 -45.78 25.17
N ASN A 221 -9.14 -45.34 24.08
CA ASN A 221 -8.84 -45.79 22.72
C ASN A 221 -8.69 -44.60 21.75
N TRP A 222 -7.45 -44.11 21.64
CA TRP A 222 -7.08 -43.00 20.76
C TRP A 222 -7.32 -43.28 19.27
N LYS A 223 -7.19 -44.53 18.82
CA LYS A 223 -7.47 -44.91 17.42
C LYS A 223 -8.92 -44.65 17.06
N THR A 224 -9.86 -45.09 17.90
CA THR A 224 -11.30 -44.89 17.67
C THR A 224 -11.67 -43.41 17.73
N PHE A 225 -11.11 -42.68 18.69
CA PHE A 225 -11.31 -41.23 18.80
C PHE A 225 -10.86 -40.50 17.52
N LEU A 226 -9.64 -40.76 17.05
CA LEU A 226 -9.08 -40.12 15.86
C LEU A 226 -9.86 -40.49 14.59
N ILE A 227 -10.27 -41.75 14.40
CA ILE A 227 -11.08 -42.13 13.23
C ILE A 227 -12.37 -41.31 13.18
N LYS A 228 -13.07 -41.21 14.31
CA LYS A 228 -14.33 -40.45 14.40
C LYS A 228 -14.13 -38.96 14.12
N ARG A 229 -13.04 -38.36 14.60
CA ARG A 229 -12.74 -36.93 14.42
C ARG A 229 -12.19 -36.59 13.04
N LEU A 230 -11.34 -37.45 12.47
CA LEU A 230 -10.59 -37.13 11.26
C LEU A 230 -11.33 -37.52 9.98
N THR A 231 -12.23 -38.49 10.03
CA THR A 231 -12.98 -38.94 8.84
C THR A 231 -13.86 -37.82 8.31
N GLY A 232 -13.66 -37.42 7.05
CA GLY A 232 -14.36 -36.28 6.43
C GLY A 232 -13.84 -34.89 6.83
N SER A 233 -12.84 -34.81 7.71
CA SER A 233 -12.23 -33.53 8.10
C SER A 233 -11.35 -32.97 6.98
N LYS A 234 -11.30 -31.63 6.86
CA LYS A 234 -10.37 -30.95 5.94
C LYS A 234 -8.93 -31.03 6.47
N THR A 235 -7.97 -30.98 5.57
CA THR A 235 -6.52 -30.90 5.89
C THR A 235 -5.80 -30.14 4.78
N LEU A 236 -4.51 -29.87 4.97
CA LEU A 236 -3.69 -29.17 3.98
C LEU A 236 -3.59 -30.00 2.69
N PRO A 237 -3.50 -29.35 1.51
CA PRO A 237 -3.13 -30.04 0.29
C PRO A 237 -1.78 -30.76 0.43
N PRO A 238 -1.59 -31.93 -0.21
CA PRO A 238 -0.34 -32.69 -0.11
C PRO A 238 0.87 -31.94 -0.70
N ASP A 239 0.65 -31.04 -1.65
CA ASP A 239 1.65 -30.19 -2.30
C ASP A 239 1.86 -28.84 -1.61
N PHE A 240 1.19 -28.58 -0.47
CA PHE A 240 1.25 -27.29 0.23
C PHE A 240 2.68 -26.87 0.60
N ALA A 241 3.47 -27.78 1.18
CA ALA A 241 4.84 -27.47 1.58
C ALA A 241 5.73 -27.14 0.37
N SER A 242 5.56 -27.86 -0.75
CA SER A 242 6.27 -27.57 -1.99
C SER A 242 5.88 -26.21 -2.56
N LYS A 243 4.59 -25.85 -2.53
CA LYS A 243 4.11 -24.52 -2.95
C LYS A 243 4.68 -23.39 -2.10
N VAL A 244 4.80 -23.59 -0.78
CA VAL A 244 5.48 -22.63 0.11
C VAL A 244 6.95 -22.48 -0.28
N GLN A 245 7.68 -23.57 -0.50
CA GLN A 245 9.08 -23.53 -0.93
C GLN A 245 9.26 -22.85 -2.29
N GLU A 246 8.40 -23.13 -3.26
CA GLU A 246 8.38 -22.47 -4.58
C GLU A 246 8.16 -20.96 -4.43
N SER A 247 7.23 -20.53 -3.57
CA SER A 247 6.93 -19.11 -3.34
C SER A 247 8.08 -18.31 -2.72
N MET A 248 9.05 -19.01 -2.12
CA MET A 248 10.25 -18.43 -1.51
C MET A 248 11.44 -18.37 -2.49
N GLN A 249 11.24 -18.72 -3.76
CA GLN A 249 12.27 -18.59 -4.80
C GLN A 249 12.13 -17.26 -5.53
N PHE A 250 13.15 -16.42 -5.41
CA PHE A 250 13.19 -15.10 -6.03
C PHE A 250 14.12 -15.08 -7.25
N PRO A 251 13.70 -14.52 -8.40
CA PRO A 251 14.47 -14.58 -9.63
C PRO A 251 15.65 -13.61 -9.67
N PHE A 252 15.55 -12.45 -8.99
CA PHE A 252 16.66 -11.52 -8.84
C PHE A 252 17.78 -12.15 -8.00
N LYS A 253 19.03 -11.95 -8.42
CA LYS A 253 20.24 -12.52 -7.79
C LYS A 253 21.23 -11.43 -7.45
N LYS A 254 22.10 -11.74 -6.48
CA LYS A 254 23.22 -10.87 -6.10
C LYS A 254 24.06 -10.51 -7.34
N GLN A 255 24.60 -9.29 -7.39
CA GLN A 255 25.37 -8.72 -8.51
C GLN A 255 24.57 -8.46 -9.79
N MET A 256 23.24 -8.60 -9.78
CA MET A 256 22.42 -8.09 -10.88
C MET A 256 22.36 -6.56 -10.85
N ARG A 257 22.49 -5.93 -12.02
CA ARG A 257 22.44 -4.49 -12.23
C ARG A 257 21.02 -4.07 -12.64
N VAL A 258 20.53 -3.00 -12.02
CA VAL A 258 19.23 -2.37 -12.30
C VAL A 258 19.40 -0.85 -12.40
N GLU A 259 18.52 -0.18 -13.15
CA GLU A 259 18.34 1.27 -13.04
C GLU A 259 17.30 1.55 -11.95
N VAL A 260 17.58 2.49 -11.05
CA VAL A 260 16.67 2.88 -9.97
C VAL A 260 16.73 4.39 -9.76
N VAL A 261 15.63 4.99 -9.26
CA VAL A 261 15.58 6.42 -8.92
C VAL A 261 16.73 6.82 -7.99
N ASP A 262 17.34 7.98 -8.23
CA ASP A 262 18.35 8.55 -7.35
C ASP A 262 17.65 9.28 -6.19
N LYS A 263 17.71 8.71 -4.98
CA LYS A 263 17.06 9.29 -3.78
C LYS A 263 17.52 10.71 -3.43
N THR A 264 18.66 11.16 -3.96
CA THR A 264 19.17 12.53 -3.76
C THR A 264 18.75 13.48 -4.88
N HIS A 265 18.32 12.96 -6.03
CA HIS A 265 17.95 13.71 -7.23
C HIS A 265 16.83 12.96 -7.98
N LEU A 266 15.59 13.18 -7.56
CA LEU A 266 14.41 12.42 -8.03
C LEU A 266 14.20 12.45 -9.55
N CYS A 267 14.68 13.50 -10.23
CA CYS A 267 14.51 13.66 -11.67
C CYS A 267 15.33 12.70 -12.53
N ARG A 268 16.20 11.87 -11.93
CA ARG A 268 17.07 10.95 -12.66
C ARG A 268 17.14 9.56 -12.00
N THR A 269 17.54 8.60 -12.81
CA THR A 269 17.95 7.27 -12.34
C THR A 269 19.47 7.16 -12.27
N ARG A 270 19.94 6.14 -11.56
CA ARG A 270 21.34 5.70 -11.56
C ARG A 270 21.37 4.17 -11.44
N VAL A 271 22.52 3.57 -11.80
CA VAL A 271 22.69 2.13 -11.76
C VAL A 271 22.95 1.68 -10.32
N ALA A 272 22.30 0.59 -9.91
CA ALA A 272 22.52 -0.06 -8.63
C ALA A 272 22.68 -1.58 -8.80
N LEU A 273 23.39 -2.18 -7.86
CA LEU A 273 23.65 -3.61 -7.75
C LEU A 273 22.73 -4.22 -6.70
N VAL A 274 22.13 -5.36 -7.01
CA VAL A 274 21.45 -6.20 -6.03
C VAL A 274 22.51 -6.78 -5.09
N GLU A 275 22.50 -6.34 -3.83
CA GLU A 275 23.42 -6.84 -2.80
C GLU A 275 22.78 -7.98 -2.00
N GLN A 276 21.49 -7.87 -1.69
CA GLN A 276 20.74 -8.85 -0.91
C GLN A 276 19.30 -9.01 -1.40
N VAL A 277 18.75 -10.21 -1.25
CA VAL A 277 17.34 -10.52 -1.51
C VAL A 277 16.75 -11.21 -0.28
N ILE A 278 15.72 -10.61 0.33
CA ILE A 278 15.03 -11.16 1.51
C ILE A 278 13.53 -11.07 1.25
N GLY A 279 12.84 -12.20 1.16
CA GLY A 279 11.38 -12.21 0.95
C GLY A 279 10.91 -11.52 -0.32
N GLY A 280 11.76 -11.39 -1.35
CA GLY A 280 11.48 -10.62 -2.57
C GLY A 280 11.81 -9.13 -2.48
N ARG A 281 12.19 -8.63 -1.29
CA ARG A 281 12.78 -7.29 -1.13
C ARG A 281 14.25 -7.31 -1.52
N LEU A 282 14.65 -6.33 -2.31
CA LEU A 282 16.00 -6.12 -2.79
C LEU A 282 16.65 -5.03 -1.94
N ARG A 283 17.85 -5.32 -1.42
CA ARG A 283 18.78 -4.29 -0.98
C ARG A 283 19.66 -3.95 -2.17
N LEU A 284 19.50 -2.73 -2.70
CA LEU A 284 20.30 -2.22 -3.79
C LEU A 284 21.40 -1.31 -3.23
N VAL A 285 22.59 -1.40 -3.78
CA VAL A 285 23.70 -0.49 -3.50
C VAL A 285 24.09 0.17 -4.81
N TYR A 286 24.16 1.50 -4.83
CA TYR A 286 24.50 2.19 -6.07
C TYR A 286 25.93 1.87 -6.54
N GLU A 287 26.13 1.77 -7.85
CA GLU A 287 27.37 1.26 -8.46
C GLU A 287 28.61 2.09 -8.08
N GLU A 288 28.47 3.40 -7.85
CA GLU A 288 29.55 4.30 -7.46
C GLU A 288 29.75 4.45 -5.94
N CYS A 289 29.00 3.72 -5.12
CA CYS A 289 29.15 3.74 -3.67
C CYS A 289 30.13 2.65 -3.21
N ASP A 290 31.38 3.04 -2.95
CA ASP A 290 32.44 2.11 -2.57
C ASP A 290 32.29 1.55 -1.14
N ASP A 291 31.63 2.27 -0.22
CA ASP A 291 31.46 1.88 1.19
C ASP A 291 30.19 1.06 1.48
N GLY A 292 29.30 0.92 0.49
CA GLY A 292 28.05 0.17 0.59
C GLY A 292 27.00 0.78 1.53
N THR A 293 27.16 2.03 1.93
CA THR A 293 26.23 2.75 2.83
C THR A 293 25.11 3.45 2.09
N ASP A 294 25.35 3.86 0.85
CA ASP A 294 24.34 4.47 -0.03
C ASP A 294 23.46 3.37 -0.64
N ASP A 295 22.56 2.83 0.18
CA ASP A 295 21.63 1.78 -0.20
C ASP A 295 20.20 2.28 -0.49
N PHE A 296 19.43 1.41 -1.13
CA PHE A 296 18.03 1.62 -1.50
C PHE A 296 17.28 0.29 -1.36
N TRP A 297 16.23 0.28 -0.53
CA TRP A 297 15.41 -0.91 -0.31
C TRP A 297 14.10 -0.81 -1.08
N CYS A 298 13.75 -1.84 -1.83
CA CYS A 298 12.47 -1.92 -2.53
C CYS A 298 12.06 -3.37 -2.82
N HIS A 299 10.78 -3.63 -3.07
CA HIS A 299 10.36 -4.93 -3.57
C HIS A 299 10.83 -5.17 -5.02
N MET A 300 11.04 -6.43 -5.42
CA MET A 300 11.41 -6.81 -6.81
C MET A 300 10.39 -6.42 -7.88
N TYR A 301 9.17 -6.05 -7.48
CA TYR A 301 8.11 -5.54 -8.35
C TYR A 301 7.82 -4.06 -8.12
N SER A 302 8.74 -3.35 -7.45
CA SER A 302 8.62 -1.90 -7.27
C SER A 302 8.60 -1.21 -8.63
N PRO A 303 7.75 -0.20 -8.84
CA PRO A 303 7.73 0.59 -10.06
C PRO A 303 8.97 1.50 -10.19
N LEU A 304 9.83 1.55 -9.18
CA LEU A 304 11.01 2.43 -9.12
C LEU A 304 12.28 1.80 -9.71
N ILE A 305 12.23 0.51 -10.04
CA ILE A 305 13.36 -0.23 -10.61
C ILE A 305 13.07 -0.64 -12.06
N HIS A 306 14.09 -0.54 -12.90
CA HIS A 306 13.99 -0.80 -14.33
C HIS A 306 15.21 -1.54 -14.87
N SER A 307 15.06 -2.17 -16.03
CA SER A 307 16.18 -2.81 -16.73
C SER A 307 17.18 -1.79 -17.25
N ILE A 308 18.45 -2.18 -17.35
CA ILE A 308 19.50 -1.35 -17.93
C ILE A 308 19.11 -0.89 -19.35
N GLY A 309 19.23 0.41 -19.61
CA GLY A 309 18.84 1.06 -20.87
C GLY A 309 17.43 1.65 -20.86
N TRP A 310 16.60 1.39 -19.85
CA TRP A 310 15.22 1.88 -19.75
C TRP A 310 15.16 3.41 -19.81
N SER A 311 15.98 4.11 -19.02
CA SER A 311 15.93 5.57 -18.95
C SER A 311 16.23 6.21 -20.30
N ARG A 312 17.20 5.65 -21.02
CA ARG A 312 17.52 6.07 -22.39
C ARG A 312 16.37 5.79 -23.36
N SER A 313 15.73 4.63 -23.25
CA SER A 313 14.61 4.22 -24.11
C SER A 313 13.43 5.18 -24.00
N ILE A 314 13.05 5.56 -22.77
CA ILE A 314 11.87 6.40 -22.54
C ILE A 314 12.17 7.91 -22.52
N GLY A 315 13.45 8.30 -22.54
CA GLY A 315 13.86 9.72 -22.46
C GLY A 315 13.87 10.30 -21.04
N HIS A 316 13.99 9.44 -20.02
CA HIS A 316 14.21 9.80 -18.63
C HIS A 316 15.67 10.19 -18.39
N ARG A 317 15.93 11.15 -17.48
CA ARG A 317 17.32 11.54 -17.16
C ARG A 317 18.00 10.38 -16.41
N PHE A 318 19.29 10.18 -16.66
CA PHE A 318 20.07 9.16 -15.95
C PHE A 318 21.47 9.70 -15.67
N LYS A 319 22.04 9.32 -14.53
CA LYS A 319 23.44 9.58 -14.22
C LYS A 319 24.31 8.68 -15.09
N ARG A 320 25.28 9.27 -15.81
CA ARG A 320 26.20 8.49 -16.64
C ARG A 320 27.14 7.70 -15.73
N SER A 321 27.21 6.39 -15.94
CA SER A 321 28.21 5.51 -15.32
C SER A 321 29.54 5.63 -16.06
N ASP A 322 30.65 5.65 -15.34
CA ASP A 322 31.97 5.47 -15.94
C ASP A 322 32.13 4.01 -16.41
N VAL A 323 31.94 3.79 -17.71
CA VAL A 323 31.89 2.46 -18.37
C VAL A 323 33.14 1.61 -18.12
N SER A 324 34.23 2.21 -17.64
CA SER A 324 35.52 1.53 -17.39
C SER A 324 35.58 0.64 -16.14
N LYS A 325 34.51 0.57 -15.32
CA LYS A 325 34.49 -0.20 -14.06
C LYS A 325 33.42 -1.32 -14.01
N LYS A 326 33.10 -2.00 -15.12
CA LYS A 326 32.31 -3.25 -14.97
C LYS A 326 33.19 -4.28 -14.27
N LEU A 327 33.03 -4.42 -12.95
CA LEU A 327 33.78 -5.38 -12.14
C LEU A 327 33.39 -6.80 -12.53
N ASP A 328 34.35 -7.71 -12.38
CA ASP A 328 34.19 -9.12 -12.70
C ASP A 328 33.01 -9.73 -11.92
N GLY A 329 32.11 -10.43 -12.63
CA GLY A 329 30.92 -11.08 -12.04
C GLY A 329 29.61 -10.28 -12.05
N GLN A 330 29.59 -9.01 -12.46
CA GLN A 330 28.35 -8.22 -12.56
C GLN A 330 27.56 -8.53 -13.85
N MET A 331 26.24 -8.68 -13.72
CA MET A 331 25.36 -8.96 -14.86
C MET A 331 24.13 -8.05 -14.88
N ASP A 332 23.61 -7.73 -16.06
CA ASP A 332 22.41 -6.91 -16.16
C ASP A 332 21.17 -7.76 -15.86
N ALA A 333 20.25 -7.26 -15.04
CA ALA A 333 19.01 -7.97 -14.75
C ALA A 333 18.17 -8.11 -16.04
N PRO A 334 17.74 -9.33 -16.42
CA PRO A 334 16.91 -9.52 -17.60
C PRO A 334 15.59 -8.73 -17.52
N GLY A 335 15.19 -8.06 -18.59
CA GLY A 335 13.98 -7.23 -18.65
C GLY A 335 12.69 -7.97 -18.27
N GLN A 336 12.65 -9.30 -18.44
CA GLN A 336 11.50 -10.14 -18.09
C GLN A 336 11.26 -10.28 -16.58
N LEU A 337 12.24 -9.93 -15.75
CA LEU A 337 12.12 -10.01 -14.30
C LEU A 337 11.35 -8.83 -13.70
N PHE A 338 11.27 -7.72 -14.42
CA PHE A 338 10.62 -6.49 -13.95
C PHE A 338 9.10 -6.59 -14.09
N ALA A 339 8.39 -5.85 -13.22
CA ALA A 339 6.94 -5.77 -13.28
C ALA A 339 6.49 -5.24 -14.64
N LYS A 340 5.54 -5.93 -15.27
CA LYS A 340 5.00 -5.51 -16.56
C LYS A 340 4.14 -4.27 -16.38
N VAL A 341 4.48 -3.22 -17.12
CA VAL A 341 3.71 -1.97 -17.15
C VAL A 341 2.58 -2.13 -18.16
N LYS A 342 1.40 -1.59 -17.84
CA LYS A 342 0.22 -1.62 -18.71
C LYS A 342 0.49 -0.74 -19.94
N GLU A 343 0.40 -1.32 -21.13
CA GLU A 343 0.54 -0.58 -22.37
C GLU A 343 -0.56 0.49 -22.49
N VAL A 344 -0.17 1.67 -22.98
CA VAL A 344 -1.07 2.82 -23.17
C VAL A 344 -0.93 3.38 -24.59
N ASP A 345 -2.05 3.82 -25.14
CA ASP A 345 -2.08 4.48 -26.45
C ASP A 345 -1.90 5.99 -26.29
N GLN A 346 -0.73 6.46 -26.72
CA GLN A 346 -0.34 7.88 -26.68
C GLN A 346 -0.62 8.62 -28.01
N SER A 347 -1.25 7.96 -29.00
CA SER A 347 -1.50 8.58 -30.32
C SER A 347 -2.67 9.57 -30.34
N GLY A 348 -3.56 9.48 -29.34
CA GLY A 348 -4.74 10.32 -29.20
C GLY A 348 -4.54 11.54 -28.30
N ARG A 349 -5.63 12.00 -27.68
CA ARG A 349 -5.55 13.00 -26.59
C ARG A 349 -4.83 12.39 -25.40
N TRP A 350 -3.77 13.03 -24.95
CA TRP A 350 -2.89 12.53 -23.91
C TRP A 350 -2.62 13.58 -22.83
N PHE A 351 -1.80 13.24 -21.84
CA PHE A 351 -1.23 14.23 -20.92
C PHE A 351 -0.34 15.19 -21.70
N GLU A 352 -0.33 16.46 -21.29
CA GLU A 352 0.47 17.52 -21.89
C GLU A 352 1.19 18.31 -20.78
N ASP A 353 2.32 18.93 -21.13
CA ASP A 353 3.04 19.82 -20.23
C ASP A 353 2.14 20.97 -19.75
N GLY A 354 2.22 21.30 -18.46
CA GLY A 354 1.41 22.32 -17.80
C GLY A 354 0.05 21.84 -17.31
N MET A 355 -0.40 20.63 -17.65
CA MET A 355 -1.65 20.08 -17.09
C MET A 355 -1.55 19.88 -15.57
N LYS A 356 -2.59 20.27 -14.84
CA LYS A 356 -2.67 20.15 -13.38
C LYS A 356 -3.37 18.88 -12.94
N LEU A 357 -2.91 18.28 -11.85
CA LEU A 357 -3.47 17.08 -11.23
C LEU A 357 -3.17 17.05 -9.71
N GLU A 358 -3.61 16.00 -9.03
CA GLU A 358 -3.26 15.72 -7.63
C GLU A 358 -2.33 14.50 -7.58
N ALA A 359 -1.27 14.53 -6.77
CA ALA A 359 -0.34 13.40 -6.66
C ALA A 359 0.10 13.18 -5.21
N ILE A 360 0.35 11.92 -4.84
CA ILE A 360 1.02 11.60 -3.57
C ILE A 360 2.45 12.17 -3.66
N ASP A 361 2.89 12.94 -2.67
CA ASP A 361 4.25 13.48 -2.66
C ASP A 361 5.28 12.35 -2.41
N PRO A 362 6.23 12.10 -3.34
CA PRO A 362 7.23 11.04 -3.18
C PRO A 362 8.21 11.30 -2.02
N LEU A 363 8.31 12.54 -1.54
CA LEU A 363 9.11 12.93 -0.37
C LEU A 363 8.27 13.05 0.91
N ASN A 364 6.95 12.94 0.81
CA ASN A 364 6.04 12.95 1.96
C ASN A 364 4.77 12.16 1.64
N LEU A 365 4.83 10.85 1.85
CA LEU A 365 3.77 9.92 1.46
C LEU A 365 2.49 10.04 2.31
N SER A 366 2.52 10.86 3.36
CA SER A 366 1.35 11.27 4.12
C SER A 366 0.50 12.30 3.36
N ALA A 367 1.07 13.02 2.39
CA ALA A 367 0.44 14.13 1.70
C ALA A 367 0.04 13.79 0.27
N ILE A 368 -1.15 14.25 -0.13
CA ILE A 368 -1.54 14.38 -1.54
C ILE A 368 -1.52 15.88 -1.85
N CYS A 369 -0.77 16.26 -2.88
CA CYS A 369 -0.48 17.64 -3.20
C CYS A 369 -1.02 18.04 -4.57
N VAL A 370 -1.17 19.34 -4.76
CA VAL A 370 -1.34 19.95 -6.09
C VAL A 370 -0.08 19.75 -6.91
N ALA A 371 -0.21 19.26 -8.13
CA ALA A 371 0.92 18.87 -8.98
C ALA A 371 0.71 19.25 -10.45
N THR A 372 1.82 19.31 -11.19
CA THR A 372 1.87 19.69 -12.61
C THR A 372 2.62 18.65 -13.43
N VAL A 373 2.08 18.26 -14.58
CA VAL A 373 2.84 17.52 -15.60
C VAL A 373 3.90 18.45 -16.19
N ARG A 374 5.18 18.10 -16.05
CA ARG A 374 6.32 18.89 -16.53
C ARG A 374 6.96 18.34 -17.79
N LYS A 375 6.85 17.03 -17.99
CA LYS A 375 7.36 16.37 -19.20
C LYS A 375 6.59 15.08 -19.47
N VAL A 376 6.24 14.86 -20.72
CA VAL A 376 5.70 13.58 -21.20
C VAL A 376 6.86 12.77 -21.78
N LEU A 377 7.01 11.53 -21.32
CA LEU A 377 8.05 10.59 -21.76
C LEU A 377 7.42 9.50 -22.64
N ALA A 378 8.26 8.65 -23.24
CA ALA A 378 7.75 7.49 -23.97
C ALA A 378 7.10 6.47 -23.02
N ASP A 379 6.39 5.49 -23.60
CA ASP A 379 5.77 4.36 -22.89
C ASP A 379 4.86 4.75 -21.72
N GLY A 380 4.24 5.93 -21.77
CA GLY A 380 3.24 6.38 -20.81
C GLY A 380 3.80 6.99 -19.53
N TYR A 381 5.11 7.22 -19.44
CA TYR A 381 5.75 7.84 -18.29
C TYR A 381 5.64 9.37 -18.32
N LEU A 382 5.58 9.99 -17.15
CA LEU A 382 5.35 11.41 -16.94
C LEU A 382 6.31 11.92 -15.86
N MET A 383 7.00 13.02 -16.11
CA MET A 383 7.68 13.79 -15.06
C MET A 383 6.69 14.78 -14.48
N ILE A 384 6.46 14.70 -13.17
CA ILE A 384 5.49 15.50 -12.43
C ILE A 384 6.23 16.27 -11.33
N GLY A 385 5.93 17.56 -11.21
CA GLY A 385 6.41 18.42 -10.13
C GLY A 385 5.30 18.72 -9.12
N ILE A 386 5.65 18.83 -7.84
CA ILE A 386 4.74 19.24 -6.77
C ILE A 386 4.76 20.77 -6.66
N ASP A 387 3.61 21.41 -6.89
CA ASP A 387 3.53 22.86 -7.06
C ASP A 387 4.02 23.61 -5.81
N GLY A 388 4.88 24.61 -6.00
CA GLY A 388 5.47 25.44 -4.93
C GLY A 388 6.72 24.85 -4.27
N SER A 389 7.06 23.60 -4.56
CA SER A 389 8.25 22.92 -4.02
C SER A 389 9.26 22.52 -5.10
N GLU A 390 9.15 23.04 -6.32
CA GLU A 390 9.99 22.65 -7.45
C GLU A 390 11.26 23.48 -7.55
N ALA A 391 12.42 22.82 -7.61
CA ALA A 391 13.66 23.45 -8.01
C ALA A 391 13.60 23.97 -9.46
N ALA A 392 14.29 25.09 -9.70
CA ALA A 392 14.33 25.77 -11.01
C ALA A 392 14.92 24.91 -12.14
N ASP A 393 15.79 23.95 -11.80
CA ASP A 393 16.42 23.01 -12.74
C ASP A 393 15.59 21.72 -12.97
N GLY A 394 14.46 21.60 -12.28
CA GLY A 394 13.60 20.43 -12.29
C GLY A 394 14.23 19.20 -11.64
N SER A 395 15.15 19.39 -10.68
CA SER A 395 15.79 18.28 -9.93
C SER A 395 14.81 17.49 -9.06
N ASP A 396 13.71 18.12 -8.65
CA ASP A 396 12.67 17.53 -7.79
C ASP A 396 11.51 16.90 -8.56
N TRP A 397 11.54 16.92 -9.90
CA TRP A 397 10.50 16.27 -10.69
C TRP A 397 10.58 14.76 -10.51
N PHE A 398 9.44 14.12 -10.24
CA PHE A 398 9.38 12.68 -10.03
C PHE A 398 8.66 11.99 -11.18
N CYS A 399 9.11 10.79 -11.52
CA CYS A 399 8.56 10.02 -12.63
C CYS A 399 7.39 9.13 -12.15
N TYR A 400 6.20 9.36 -12.70
CA TYR A 400 5.06 8.47 -12.57
C TYR A 400 4.70 7.86 -13.91
N HIS A 401 4.20 6.63 -13.92
CA HIS A 401 3.49 6.11 -15.08
C HIS A 401 2.05 6.65 -15.11
N SER A 402 1.48 6.89 -16.29
CA SER A 402 0.10 7.36 -16.48
C SER A 402 -0.97 6.48 -15.82
N THR A 403 -0.68 5.20 -15.59
CA THR A 403 -1.57 4.25 -14.89
C THR A 403 -1.26 4.13 -13.40
N SER A 404 -0.35 4.95 -12.87
CA SER A 404 0.04 4.92 -11.46
C SER A 404 -1.18 5.19 -10.57
N PRO A 405 -1.37 4.42 -9.49
CA PRO A 405 -2.42 4.69 -8.50
C PRO A 405 -2.09 5.89 -7.59
N SER A 406 -0.92 6.51 -7.75
CA SER A 406 -0.45 7.65 -6.95
C SER A 406 -0.72 9.01 -7.60
N ILE A 407 -1.38 9.05 -8.77
CA ILE A 407 -1.81 10.28 -9.44
C ILE A 407 -3.33 10.28 -9.62
N PHE A 408 -3.94 11.44 -9.42
CA PHE A 408 -5.38 11.61 -9.36
C PHE A 408 -5.84 12.87 -10.13
N PRO A 409 -7.06 12.87 -10.67
CA PRO A 409 -7.61 14.06 -11.30
C PRO A 409 -7.81 15.18 -10.27
N ALA A 410 -7.69 16.44 -10.70
CA ALA A 410 -8.02 17.61 -9.88
C ALA A 410 -9.45 17.50 -9.31
N GLY A 411 -9.56 17.69 -8.00
CA GLY A 411 -10.78 17.56 -7.20
C GLY A 411 -10.88 16.24 -6.43
N PHE A 412 -10.03 15.24 -6.73
CA PHE A 412 -10.12 13.90 -6.11
C PHE A 412 -10.15 13.95 -4.59
N CYS A 413 -9.27 14.73 -3.97
CA CYS A 413 -9.21 14.91 -2.52
C CYS A 413 -10.49 15.53 -1.96
N GLU A 414 -10.98 16.62 -2.58
CA GLU A 414 -12.21 17.32 -2.16
C GLU A 414 -13.42 16.39 -2.18
N ILE A 415 -13.59 15.62 -3.25
CA ILE A 415 -14.69 14.65 -3.42
C ILE A 415 -14.66 13.55 -2.36
N ASN A 416 -13.45 13.10 -2.03
CA ASN A 416 -13.27 11.96 -1.14
C ASN A 416 -13.05 12.37 0.32
N ASN A 417 -13.19 13.65 0.68
CA ASN A 417 -12.90 14.20 2.01
C ASN A 417 -11.47 13.90 2.47
N ILE A 418 -10.50 14.01 1.56
CA ILE A 418 -9.07 13.92 1.88
C ILE A 418 -8.52 15.34 1.93
N GLU A 419 -7.65 15.61 2.90
CA GLU A 419 -6.93 16.87 2.96
C GLU A 419 -5.95 16.97 1.80
N LEU A 420 -6.15 17.98 0.94
CA LEU A 420 -5.23 18.32 -0.13
C LEU A 420 -4.21 19.32 0.39
N THR A 421 -2.93 19.03 0.22
CA THR A 421 -1.85 19.97 0.53
C THR A 421 -1.78 21.03 -0.58
N PRO A 422 -2.04 22.31 -0.27
CA PRO A 422 -1.98 23.39 -1.26
C PRO A 422 -0.53 23.66 -1.68
N PRO A 423 -0.30 24.35 -2.81
CA PRO A 423 1.04 24.72 -3.24
C PRO A 423 1.74 25.55 -2.16
N ARG A 424 3.02 25.25 -1.91
CA ARG A 424 3.79 25.97 -0.89
C ARG A 424 3.86 27.46 -1.22
N GLY A 425 3.52 28.30 -0.25
CA GLY A 425 3.48 29.76 -0.43
C GLY A 425 2.21 30.31 -1.07
N TYR A 426 1.21 29.45 -1.36
CA TYR A 426 -0.09 29.91 -1.83
C TYR A 426 -0.87 30.62 -0.71
N SER A 427 -1.32 31.85 -0.97
CA SER A 427 -1.92 32.74 0.03
C SER A 427 -3.45 32.74 0.06
N SER A 428 -4.12 32.37 -1.05
CA SER A 428 -5.58 32.32 -1.12
C SER A 428 -6.10 31.02 -0.49
N LEU A 429 -6.31 31.05 0.82
CA LEU A 429 -6.83 29.89 1.57
C LEU A 429 -8.28 30.13 2.01
N PRO A 430 -9.14 29.07 2.02
CA PRO A 430 -8.84 27.68 1.66
C PRO A 430 -8.61 27.49 0.16
N PHE A 431 -7.71 26.56 -0.21
CA PHE A 431 -7.37 26.31 -1.61
C PHE A 431 -8.59 25.87 -2.43
N ARG A 432 -8.72 26.42 -3.63
CA ARG A 432 -9.79 26.09 -4.58
C ARG A 432 -9.22 25.88 -5.98
N TRP A 433 -9.47 24.71 -6.54
CA TRP A 433 -9.01 24.34 -7.89
C TRP A 433 -9.43 25.35 -8.96
N PHE A 434 -10.67 25.85 -8.93
CA PHE A 434 -11.17 26.79 -9.92
C PHE A 434 -10.39 28.11 -9.93
N GLU A 435 -10.13 28.67 -8.76
CA GLU A 435 -9.37 29.92 -8.61
C GLU A 435 -7.91 29.69 -9.02
N TYR A 436 -7.31 28.60 -8.54
CA TYR A 436 -5.93 28.26 -8.86
C TYR A 436 -5.69 28.06 -10.36
N LEU A 437 -6.58 27.34 -11.05
CA LEU A 437 -6.49 27.15 -12.51
C LEU A 437 -6.63 28.47 -13.28
N LYS A 438 -7.52 29.36 -12.83
CA LYS A 438 -7.72 30.69 -13.42
C LYS A 438 -6.50 31.59 -13.22
N GLU A 439 -5.94 31.62 -12.02
CA GLU A 439 -4.75 32.41 -11.66
C GLU A 439 -3.51 31.92 -12.40
N SER A 440 -3.28 30.60 -12.41
CA SER A 440 -2.15 29.98 -13.10
C SER A 440 -2.32 29.89 -14.62
N LYS A 441 -3.50 30.26 -15.15
CA LYS A 441 -3.86 30.14 -16.57
C LYS A 441 -3.59 28.73 -17.13
N SER A 442 -3.87 27.73 -16.31
CA SER A 442 -3.61 26.32 -16.62
C SER A 442 -4.91 25.53 -16.73
N VAL A 443 -4.80 24.28 -17.16
CA VAL A 443 -5.95 23.37 -17.29
C VAL A 443 -5.72 22.12 -16.46
N ALA A 444 -6.78 21.59 -15.87
CA ALA A 444 -6.74 20.28 -15.22
C ALA A 444 -6.59 19.17 -16.27
N ALA A 445 -5.78 18.16 -15.96
CA ALA A 445 -5.63 16.98 -16.81
C ALA A 445 -7.00 16.26 -16.95
N PRO A 446 -7.38 15.85 -18.17
CA PRO A 446 -8.67 15.20 -18.39
C PRO A 446 -8.86 13.95 -17.55
N VAL A 447 -10.00 13.86 -16.87
CA VAL A 447 -10.35 12.81 -15.92
C VAL A 447 -10.30 11.40 -16.54
N ASN A 448 -10.51 11.27 -17.85
CA ASN A 448 -10.44 10.00 -18.57
C ASN A 448 -9.03 9.44 -18.80
N LEU A 449 -7.98 10.20 -18.49
CA LEU A 449 -6.59 9.74 -18.61
C LEU A 449 -6.11 8.97 -17.38
N PHE A 450 -6.83 9.07 -16.25
CA PHE A 450 -6.48 8.42 -15.00
C PHE A 450 -6.99 6.99 -14.92
N ASN A 451 -6.28 6.14 -14.18
CA ASN A 451 -6.68 4.76 -13.93
C ASN A 451 -8.02 4.71 -13.16
N ARG A 452 -8.90 3.80 -13.57
CA ARG A 452 -10.29 3.70 -13.10
C ARG A 452 -10.62 2.35 -12.49
N ASP A 453 -9.69 1.41 -12.59
CA ASP A 453 -9.91 0.03 -12.15
C ASP A 453 -9.80 -0.01 -10.63
N VAL A 454 -10.86 -0.46 -9.96
CA VAL A 454 -10.88 -0.67 -8.50
C VAL A 454 -11.09 -2.17 -8.25
N PRO A 455 -10.04 -2.91 -7.86
CA PRO A 455 -10.16 -4.34 -7.61
C PRO A 455 -11.00 -4.60 -6.34
N ASN A 456 -11.62 -5.78 -6.26
CA ASN A 456 -12.22 -6.24 -5.01
C ASN A 456 -11.12 -6.81 -4.09
N HIS A 457 -10.32 -5.91 -3.51
CA HIS A 457 -9.11 -6.22 -2.74
C HIS A 457 -9.37 -6.82 -1.35
N GLY A 458 -10.59 -6.73 -0.81
CA GLY A 458 -10.98 -7.37 0.45
C GLY A 458 -10.52 -6.67 1.75
N PHE A 459 -9.61 -5.68 1.68
CA PHE A 459 -9.25 -4.83 2.83
C PHE A 459 -10.46 -4.18 3.50
N ARG A 460 -10.36 -4.00 4.82
CA ARG A 460 -11.33 -3.29 5.66
C ARG A 460 -10.60 -2.41 6.68
N PRO A 461 -11.15 -1.25 7.07
CA PRO A 461 -10.61 -0.48 8.17
C PRO A 461 -10.48 -1.34 9.44
N GLY A 462 -9.40 -1.15 10.19
CA GLY A 462 -9.03 -1.91 11.37
C GLY A 462 -8.25 -3.22 11.10
N MET A 463 -8.11 -3.65 9.84
CA MET A 463 -7.26 -4.80 9.53
C MET A 463 -5.80 -4.54 9.86
N LYS A 464 -5.15 -5.52 10.48
CA LYS A 464 -3.72 -5.52 10.82
C LYS A 464 -2.90 -6.15 9.69
N LEU A 465 -1.73 -5.57 9.43
CA LEU A 465 -0.78 -6.02 8.41
C LEU A 465 0.65 -5.61 8.79
N GLU A 466 1.63 -6.05 8.01
CA GLU A 466 3.02 -5.62 8.10
C GLU A 466 3.30 -4.67 6.92
N ALA A 467 3.67 -3.42 7.17
CA ALA A 467 3.86 -2.41 6.13
C ALA A 467 5.30 -1.90 6.11
N VAL A 468 5.83 -1.66 4.93
CA VAL A 468 7.09 -0.92 4.79
C VAL A 468 6.86 0.52 5.19
N ASP A 469 7.78 1.10 5.97
CA ASP A 469 7.85 2.55 6.08
C ASP A 469 8.49 3.09 4.81
N LEU A 470 7.70 3.73 3.94
CA LEU A 470 8.21 4.18 2.65
C LEU A 470 9.13 5.41 2.75
N MET A 471 9.17 6.08 3.91
CA MET A 471 10.16 7.12 4.23
C MET A 471 11.49 6.50 4.69
N GLU A 472 11.45 5.32 5.30
CA GLU A 472 12.62 4.52 5.64
C GLU A 472 12.45 3.04 5.18
N PRO A 473 12.61 2.72 3.88
CA PRO A 473 12.20 1.42 3.30
C PRO A 473 12.92 0.18 3.82
N ARG A 474 13.94 0.37 4.67
CA ARG A 474 14.60 -0.65 5.49
C ARG A 474 13.63 -1.23 6.53
N LEU A 475 12.72 -0.43 7.07
CA LEU A 475 11.81 -0.82 8.13
C LEU A 475 10.56 -1.48 7.57
N VAL A 476 10.17 -2.60 8.17
CA VAL A 476 8.83 -3.19 8.03
C VAL A 476 8.20 -3.19 9.41
N CYS A 477 7.03 -2.58 9.54
CA CYS A 477 6.41 -2.19 10.81
C CYS A 477 5.05 -2.86 10.98
N VAL A 478 4.61 -3.04 12.23
CA VAL A 478 3.22 -3.37 12.55
C VAL A 478 2.33 -2.20 12.17
N ALA A 479 1.31 -2.45 11.35
CA ALA A 479 0.47 -1.40 10.80
C ALA A 479 -1.02 -1.79 10.74
N THR A 480 -1.85 -0.76 10.58
CA THR A 480 -3.32 -0.85 10.51
C THR A 480 -3.86 -0.08 9.31
N VAL A 481 -4.83 -0.65 8.60
CA VAL A 481 -5.62 0.10 7.62
C VAL A 481 -6.60 1.02 8.37
N THR A 482 -6.41 2.33 8.34
CA THR A 482 -7.30 3.29 9.02
C THR A 482 -8.41 3.79 8.11
N ARG A 483 -8.14 3.91 6.81
CA ARG A 483 -9.10 4.42 5.82
C ARG A 483 -8.93 3.74 4.47
N ILE A 484 -10.03 3.66 3.72
CA ILE A 484 -10.05 3.10 2.36
C ILE A 484 -10.83 4.08 1.47
N VAL A 485 -10.22 4.50 0.38
CA VAL A 485 -10.81 5.36 -0.66
C VAL A 485 -10.57 4.67 -2.01
N HIS A 486 -11.59 3.95 -2.48
CA HIS A 486 -11.46 3.07 -3.65
C HIS A 486 -10.29 2.09 -3.46
N ARG A 487 -9.24 2.18 -4.29
CA ARG A 487 -8.03 1.36 -4.21
C ARG A 487 -6.96 1.95 -3.28
N LEU A 488 -7.11 3.21 -2.85
CA LEU A 488 -6.16 3.89 -2.00
C LEU A 488 -6.43 3.57 -0.52
N LEU A 489 -5.39 3.13 0.19
CA LEU A 489 -5.43 2.80 1.61
C LEU A 489 -4.66 3.85 2.40
N ARG A 490 -5.20 4.24 3.56
CA ARG A 490 -4.43 4.96 4.59
C ARG A 490 -3.89 3.93 5.57
N ILE A 491 -2.57 3.89 5.70
CA ILE A 491 -1.85 2.94 6.53
C ILE A 491 -1.26 3.69 7.72
N HIS A 492 -1.68 3.27 8.91
CA HIS A 492 -1.19 3.77 10.19
C HIS A 492 -0.14 2.84 10.76
N PHE A 493 0.92 3.40 11.34
CA PHE A 493 1.96 2.64 12.03
C PHE A 493 1.66 2.59 13.53
N ASP A 494 1.31 1.41 14.03
CA ASP A 494 0.79 1.26 15.40
C ASP A 494 1.79 1.82 16.43
N GLY A 495 1.31 2.74 17.27
CA GLY A 495 2.09 3.39 18.33
C GLY A 495 2.71 4.73 17.94
N TRP A 496 2.72 5.09 16.66
CA TRP A 496 3.15 6.40 16.17
C TRP A 496 1.96 7.34 15.97
N GLU A 497 2.24 8.64 15.81
CA GLU A 497 1.21 9.64 15.52
C GLU A 497 0.65 9.54 14.09
N ASP A 498 -0.61 9.99 13.91
CA ASP A 498 -1.35 9.90 12.64
C ASP A 498 -0.72 10.74 11.50
N GLU A 499 0.18 11.69 11.84
CA GLU A 499 0.93 12.47 10.85
C GLU A 499 1.87 11.60 10.01
N TYR A 500 2.31 10.46 10.55
CA TYR A 500 3.14 9.48 9.86
C TYR A 500 2.34 8.47 9.03
N ASP A 501 1.01 8.53 9.04
CA ASP A 501 0.18 7.65 8.23
C ASP A 501 0.44 7.87 6.73
N GLN A 502 0.65 6.78 5.99
CA GLN A 502 1.01 6.84 4.57
C GLN A 502 -0.17 6.45 3.66
N TRP A 503 -0.27 7.11 2.51
CA TRP A 503 -1.18 6.71 1.43
C TRP A 503 -0.54 5.65 0.55
N VAL A 504 -1.16 4.46 0.46
CA VAL A 504 -0.61 3.30 -0.25
C VAL A 504 -1.68 2.63 -1.11
N ASP A 505 -1.35 2.19 -2.32
CA ASP A 505 -2.29 1.42 -3.16
C ASP A 505 -2.55 0.02 -2.59
N CYS A 506 -3.77 -0.49 -2.77
CA CYS A 506 -4.16 -1.81 -2.27
C CYS A 506 -3.40 -2.98 -2.92
N GLU A 507 -2.80 -2.78 -4.10
CA GLU A 507 -1.95 -3.78 -4.78
C GLU A 507 -0.45 -3.46 -4.61
N SER A 508 -0.09 -2.55 -3.71
CA SER A 508 1.30 -2.19 -3.43
C SER A 508 2.11 -3.42 -2.99
N PRO A 509 3.32 -3.63 -3.54
CA PRO A 509 4.21 -4.72 -3.14
C PRO A 509 4.90 -4.47 -1.78
N ASP A 510 4.59 -3.35 -1.13
CA ASP A 510 5.14 -2.90 0.15
C ASP A 510 4.16 -3.13 1.32
N LEU A 511 3.05 -3.82 1.09
CA LEU A 511 2.11 -4.30 2.11
C LEU A 511 2.15 -5.83 2.21
N TYR A 512 2.35 -6.35 3.42
CA TYR A 512 2.52 -7.78 3.67
C TYR A 512 1.51 -8.33 4.67
N PRO A 513 1.09 -9.60 4.52
CA PRO A 513 0.21 -10.26 5.50
C PRO A 513 0.91 -10.48 6.84
N VAL A 514 0.14 -10.52 7.94
CA VAL A 514 0.67 -10.82 9.28
C VAL A 514 1.42 -12.16 9.29
N GLY A 515 2.65 -12.14 9.78
CA GLY A 515 3.57 -13.28 9.83
C GLY A 515 4.55 -13.36 8.65
N TRP A 516 4.54 -12.41 7.72
CA TRP A 516 5.46 -12.39 6.56
C TRP A 516 6.92 -12.21 6.98
N CYS A 517 7.23 -11.29 7.90
CA CYS A 517 8.57 -11.08 8.44
C CYS A 517 9.12 -12.37 9.08
N GLN A 518 8.29 -13.07 9.87
CA GLN A 518 8.68 -14.35 10.46
C GLN A 518 8.95 -15.42 9.39
N LEU A 519 8.12 -15.48 8.35
CA LEU A 519 8.27 -16.45 7.26
C LEU A 519 9.55 -16.21 6.46
N THR A 520 9.84 -14.95 6.14
CA THR A 520 10.94 -14.57 5.25
C THR A 520 12.27 -14.34 5.96
N GLY A 521 12.25 -14.23 7.29
CA GLY A 521 13.42 -13.87 8.10
C GLY A 521 13.71 -12.37 8.11
N TYR A 522 12.80 -11.53 7.60
CA TYR A 522 12.92 -10.07 7.67
C TYR A 522 12.59 -9.56 9.09
N GLN A 523 13.26 -8.50 9.53
CA GLN A 523 13.03 -7.92 10.86
C GLN A 523 11.75 -7.08 10.90
N LEU A 524 10.79 -7.48 11.74
CA LEU A 524 9.59 -6.70 12.03
C LEU A 524 9.86 -5.69 13.15
N GLN A 525 9.47 -4.43 12.94
CA GLN A 525 9.48 -3.40 13.97
C GLN A 525 8.19 -3.50 14.81
N PRO A 526 8.30 -3.64 16.14
CA PRO A 526 7.13 -3.64 17.02
C PRO A 526 6.52 -2.23 17.10
N PRO A 527 5.27 -2.11 17.58
CA PRO A 527 4.67 -0.81 17.88
C PRO A 527 5.56 0.01 18.82
N ALA A 528 5.56 1.33 18.62
CA ALA A 528 6.28 2.23 19.53
C ALA A 528 5.68 2.12 20.95
N VAL A 529 6.55 2.03 21.94
CA VAL A 529 6.15 2.10 23.35
C VAL A 529 6.08 3.56 23.74
N ASN A 530 4.90 4.18 23.60
CA ASN A 530 4.71 5.54 24.09
C ASN A 530 5.01 5.55 25.60
N ALA A 531 6.09 6.24 25.98
CA ALA A 531 6.57 6.37 27.35
C ALA A 531 5.63 7.20 28.26
N GLY A 532 4.35 7.34 27.88
CA GLY A 532 3.33 8.16 28.54
C GLY A 532 2.26 7.38 29.30
N SER A 533 2.37 6.05 29.46
CA SER A 533 1.42 5.28 30.31
C SER A 533 2.10 4.10 31.01
N ARG A 534 3.30 4.32 31.53
CA ARG A 534 3.93 3.44 32.54
C ARG A 534 4.54 4.28 33.65
N ASP A 535 3.68 4.91 34.44
CA ASP A 535 4.01 5.28 35.81
C ASP A 535 2.71 5.45 36.58
N LEU A 536 2.26 4.34 37.20
CA LEU A 536 1.41 4.24 38.39
C LEU A 536 1.00 2.77 38.53
N GLN A 537 1.97 1.88 38.79
CA GLN A 537 1.83 0.55 39.44
C GLN A 537 3.03 -0.37 39.17
N SER A 538 4.27 0.06 39.49
CA SER A 538 5.34 -0.92 39.77
C SER A 538 6.49 -0.41 40.63
N ALA A 539 6.36 0.75 41.29
CA ALA A 539 7.33 1.23 42.27
C ALA A 539 6.99 0.74 43.69
N ALA A 540 6.77 -0.55 43.88
CA ALA A 540 6.60 -1.16 45.19
C ALA A 540 6.95 -2.66 45.19
N SER A 541 8.12 -3.03 44.70
CA SER A 541 8.89 -4.17 45.25
C SER A 541 10.20 -4.33 44.51
N ARG A 542 11.30 -3.93 45.17
CA ARG A 542 12.60 -4.63 45.21
C ARG A 542 13.64 -3.69 45.83
N GLN A 543 13.69 -3.70 47.16
CA GLN A 543 14.90 -3.30 47.86
C GLN A 543 15.92 -4.45 47.82
N ARG A 544 17.17 -4.05 47.54
CA ARG A 544 18.45 -4.57 48.02
C ARG A 544 19.00 -5.90 47.46
N LYS A 545 20.06 -5.77 46.65
CA LYS A 545 21.35 -6.45 46.88
C LYS A 545 22.52 -5.61 46.33
N LYS A 546 23.54 -5.44 47.17
CA LYS A 546 24.80 -4.69 46.95
C LYS A 546 25.78 -5.49 46.07
N SER A 547 26.56 -4.80 45.23
CA SER A 547 27.90 -5.20 44.77
C SER A 547 28.70 -3.92 44.44
N GLN A 548 29.58 -3.49 45.35
CA GLN A 548 31.03 -3.65 45.35
C GLN A 548 31.80 -2.68 44.44
N GLN A 549 32.69 -1.95 45.08
CA GLN A 549 33.38 -0.72 44.69
C GLN A 549 34.81 -1.07 44.29
N TYR A 550 35.23 -0.69 43.09
CA TYR A 550 36.59 -0.90 42.57
C TYR A 550 37.52 0.22 43.05
N LYS A 551 38.68 -0.15 43.64
CA LYS A 551 39.74 0.74 44.13
C LYS A 551 40.89 0.79 43.11
N GLY A 552 41.32 1.98 42.72
CA GLY A 552 42.59 2.24 42.02
C GLY A 552 43.61 2.93 42.96
N GLN A 553 44.87 2.50 42.90
CA GLN A 553 45.96 2.82 43.84
C GLN A 553 46.67 4.17 43.59
N LYS A 554 47.19 4.74 44.69
CA LYS A 554 48.03 5.96 44.83
C LYS A 554 49.40 5.87 44.15
N LYS A 555 49.93 7.02 43.71
CA LYS A 555 51.35 7.41 43.87
C LYS A 555 51.48 8.90 44.24
N SER A 556 52.57 9.19 44.95
CA SER A 556 52.82 10.27 45.90
C SER A 556 53.27 11.61 45.33
N GLU A 557 53.00 12.68 46.08
CA GLU A 557 53.48 14.06 45.87
C GLU A 557 54.49 14.45 46.98
N ALA A 558 55.52 15.21 46.62
CA ALA A 558 56.40 16.03 47.49
C ALA A 558 57.11 17.03 46.55
N ALA A 559 57.33 18.32 46.82
CA ALA A 559 57.14 19.21 47.98
C ALA A 559 57.06 20.68 47.46
N ARG A 560 56.52 21.60 48.29
CA ARG A 560 56.38 23.07 48.08
C ARG A 560 57.71 23.83 48.34
N PRO A 561 57.85 25.17 48.07
CA PRO A 561 57.25 26.27 48.89
C PRO A 561 56.77 27.52 48.07
N TRP A 562 55.66 28.21 48.43
CA TRP A 562 55.53 29.43 49.28
C TRP A 562 55.98 30.74 48.54
N MET A 563 55.19 31.80 48.29
CA MET A 563 54.58 32.90 49.10
C MET A 563 53.82 33.76 48.04
N ASP A 564 52.58 34.22 48.13
CA ASP A 564 51.87 35.12 49.07
C ASP A 564 51.66 36.54 48.51
N THR A 565 50.43 37.07 48.68
CA THR A 565 49.96 38.47 48.57
C THR A 565 50.10 39.18 47.21
N SER A 566 49.27 40.12 46.73
CA SER A 566 48.05 40.82 47.15
C SER A 566 47.76 41.86 46.05
N GLY A 567 46.52 42.36 45.93
CA GLY A 567 46.28 43.72 45.42
C GLY A 567 45.46 43.83 44.14
N SER A 568 44.25 44.36 44.30
CA SER A 568 43.26 44.75 43.29
C SER A 568 43.64 46.08 42.56
N PRO A 569 42.72 46.78 41.84
CA PRO A 569 42.55 46.89 40.38
C PRO A 569 42.85 48.35 39.90
N PRO A 570 42.03 48.99 39.04
CA PRO A 570 41.83 48.90 37.59
C PRO A 570 42.43 50.11 36.82
N ASN A 571 42.50 50.11 35.48
CA ASN A 571 41.98 51.22 34.64
C ASN A 571 42.28 51.10 33.12
N GLN A 572 41.27 51.54 32.37
CA GLN A 572 41.26 52.41 31.18
C GLN A 572 41.97 52.03 29.87
N GLU A 573 41.12 51.99 28.83
CA GLU A 573 41.15 52.75 27.57
C GLU A 573 42.42 52.75 26.70
N GLY A 574 42.20 52.48 25.40
CA GLY A 574 43.11 52.96 24.36
C GLY A 574 42.96 52.25 23.03
N ASN A 575 42.10 52.80 22.17
CA ASN A 575 42.25 52.99 20.72
C ASN A 575 43.22 52.10 19.92
N GLY A 576 42.76 51.69 18.73
CA GLY A 576 43.67 51.59 17.60
C GLY A 576 43.15 50.73 16.44
N ALA A 577 42.52 51.37 15.48
CA ALA A 577 42.29 50.83 14.15
C ALA A 577 43.61 50.48 13.44
N ALA A 578 43.60 49.46 12.59
CA ALA A 578 43.95 49.55 11.16
C ALA A 578 44.13 48.16 10.52
N ALA A 579 43.66 48.10 9.27
CA ALA A 579 43.82 47.08 8.22
C ALA A 579 42.94 45.83 8.31
#